data_AF-A0A4Q4J6Z4-F1
#
_entry.id   AF-A0A4Q4J6Z4-F1
#
_cell.length_a   1.000
_cell.length_b   1.000
_cell.length_c   1.000
_cell.angle_alpha   90.00
_cell.angle_beta   90.00
_cell.angle_gamma   90.00
#
_symmetry.space_group_name_H-M   'P 1'
#
loop_
_entity.id
_entity.type
_entity.pdbx_description
1 polymer ?
#
loop_
_entity_poly.entity_id
_entity_poly.type
_entity_poly.pdbx_seq_one_letter_code
_entity_poly.pdbx_strand_id
1 'polypeptide(L)'
;MEAASDFQAVEVPTSAGSAYMTLRDHLGLAAAERWAPLQGLAGRQAVTVNGGSKGLYLSGGGSPLPEDFAPALILDASGRVRETYKAMEAIGLLLRLPATPTDYSRLTLHHWDRAASRSTLKDPRARREIMAAAASIINASAPSERWLIIHPKARASDGFDAFKDLCDHVACPERLAALHWGNHHGTNEYRDIRKVMVLGLWTLPQPAYTALHLAAGGTIETAADKGTIDAIRAGEHKHNLLQAICRASVRQGSGGVCGECEVFLIGKLGPNAKGILQETFPAAEVVEWTPEDLRLKGSALRVAQELERCFGEGGLGEISKAALRAALGLQTTDALAKVLRRDDFRTWADRRGIEVTTRALRVRRVPIERFSFGPSSASSPAPL
;
A
#
# COMPACT_ATOMS: atom_id res chain seq x y z
N MET A 1 -31.61 9.75 -7.53
CA MET A 1 -31.84 8.78 -6.45
C MET A 1 -31.02 9.25 -5.29
N GLU A 2 -31.60 10.06 -4.42
CA GLU A 2 -30.92 10.65 -3.25
C GLU A 2 -30.47 9.51 -2.32
N ALA A 3 -29.18 9.50 -1.98
CA ALA A 3 -28.65 8.59 -0.97
C ALA A 3 -29.23 9.03 0.38
N ALA A 4 -30.11 8.20 0.96
CA ALA A 4 -30.51 8.33 2.35
C ALA A 4 -29.24 8.43 3.22
N SER A 5 -29.19 9.39 4.14
CA SER A 5 -27.99 9.69 4.91
C SER A 5 -27.46 8.42 5.59
N ASP A 6 -26.25 7.99 5.23
CA ASP A 6 -25.54 6.81 5.79
C ASP A 6 -25.20 6.94 7.29
N PHE A 7 -25.69 7.99 7.94
CA PHE A 7 -25.49 8.34 9.32
C PHE A 7 -26.82 8.65 10.01
N GLN A 8 -27.04 8.03 11.18
CA GLN A 8 -28.12 8.42 12.09
C GLN A 8 -27.53 8.71 13.47
N ALA A 9 -27.81 9.90 14.01
CA ALA A 9 -27.45 10.24 15.38
C ALA A 9 -28.24 9.35 16.36
N VAL A 10 -27.55 8.83 17.37
CA VAL A 10 -28.13 7.99 18.41
C VAL A 10 -27.57 8.44 19.76
N GLU A 11 -28.46 8.59 20.73
CA GLU A 11 -28.07 8.74 22.13
C GLU A 11 -27.87 7.36 22.74
N VAL A 12 -26.68 7.11 23.30
CA VAL A 12 -26.37 5.85 23.97
C VAL A 12 -26.86 5.96 25.42
N PRO A 13 -27.78 5.09 25.87
CA PRO A 13 -28.32 5.19 27.22
C PRO A 13 -27.23 5.06 28.29
N THR A 14 -27.34 5.81 29.39
CA THR A 14 -26.42 5.72 30.54
C THR A 14 -26.39 4.30 31.15
N SER A 15 -27.50 3.56 31.06
CA SER A 15 -27.60 2.16 31.49
C SER A 15 -26.71 1.20 30.70
N ALA A 16 -26.21 1.60 29.52
CA ALA A 16 -25.20 0.84 28.79
C ALA A 16 -23.90 0.69 29.59
N GLY A 17 -23.60 1.65 30.47
CA GLY A 17 -22.42 1.59 31.35
C GLY A 17 -22.51 0.50 32.41
N SER A 18 -23.70 0.29 32.99
CA SER A 18 -23.93 -0.79 33.97
C SER A 18 -24.07 -2.18 33.31
N ALA A 19 -24.51 -2.22 32.05
CA ALA A 19 -24.69 -3.47 31.32
C ALA A 19 -23.39 -4.28 31.19
N TYR A 20 -22.22 -3.64 31.06
CA TYR A 20 -20.93 -4.33 31.02
C TYR A 20 -20.68 -5.17 32.29
N MET A 21 -20.89 -4.59 33.47
CA MET A 21 -20.65 -5.28 34.75
C MET A 21 -21.59 -6.48 34.88
N THR A 22 -22.88 -6.29 34.58
CA THR A 22 -23.86 -7.37 34.57
C THR A 22 -23.50 -8.47 33.57
N LEU A 23 -23.12 -8.13 32.33
CA LEU A 23 -22.73 -9.09 31.31
C LEU A 23 -21.44 -9.83 31.67
N ARG A 24 -20.48 -9.17 32.30
CA ARG A 24 -19.25 -9.81 32.79
C ARG A 24 -19.55 -10.85 33.85
N ASP A 25 -20.40 -10.50 34.80
CA ASP A 25 -20.75 -11.38 35.91
C ASP A 25 -21.59 -12.58 35.44
N HIS A 26 -22.39 -12.44 34.37
CA HIS A 26 -23.28 -13.50 33.87
C HIS A 26 -22.72 -14.31 32.68
N LEU A 27 -21.96 -13.70 31.78
CA LEU A 27 -21.46 -14.31 30.53
C LEU A 27 -19.94 -14.48 30.50
N GLY A 28 -19.24 -14.02 31.54
CA GLY A 28 -17.79 -14.05 31.66
C GLY A 28 -17.08 -12.91 30.91
N LEU A 29 -15.78 -12.77 31.19
CA LEU A 29 -14.95 -11.66 30.74
C LEU A 29 -14.91 -11.52 29.20
N ALA A 30 -14.70 -12.62 28.48
CA ALA A 30 -14.55 -12.59 27.02
C ALA A 30 -15.83 -12.16 26.28
N ALA A 31 -17.01 -12.41 26.85
CA ALA A 31 -18.26 -11.93 26.29
C ALA A 31 -18.46 -10.44 26.61
N ALA A 32 -18.17 -10.01 27.84
CA ALA A 32 -18.30 -8.62 28.26
C ALA A 32 -17.31 -7.67 27.56
N GLU A 33 -16.09 -8.11 27.26
CA GLU A 33 -15.11 -7.32 26.50
C GLU A 33 -15.63 -6.88 25.12
N ARG A 34 -16.54 -7.65 24.51
CA ARG A 34 -17.19 -7.26 23.26
C ARG A 34 -18.13 -6.06 23.41
N TRP A 35 -18.60 -5.80 24.64
CA TRP A 35 -19.49 -4.70 25.00
C TRP A 35 -18.76 -3.52 25.66
N ALA A 36 -17.49 -3.66 26.02
CA ALA A 36 -16.69 -2.59 26.63
C ALA A 36 -16.70 -1.26 25.83
N PRO A 37 -16.67 -1.26 24.48
CA PRO A 37 -16.77 -0.01 23.72
C PRO A 37 -18.09 0.76 23.95
N LEU A 38 -19.20 0.07 24.22
CA LEU A 38 -20.49 0.70 24.52
C LEU A 38 -20.47 1.40 25.88
N GLN A 39 -19.73 0.88 26.85
CA GLN A 39 -19.54 1.56 28.14
C GLN A 39 -18.83 2.91 27.97
N GLY A 40 -17.83 2.98 27.09
CA GLY A 40 -17.12 4.24 26.78
C GLY A 40 -18.01 5.31 26.14
N LEU A 41 -19.14 4.91 25.54
CA LEU A 41 -20.12 5.79 24.91
C LEU A 41 -21.36 6.04 25.78
N ALA A 42 -21.50 5.41 26.95
CA ALA A 42 -22.70 5.53 27.77
C ALA A 42 -23.01 6.99 28.14
N GLY A 43 -24.26 7.41 27.94
CA GLY A 43 -24.71 8.80 28.16
C GLY A 43 -24.19 9.79 27.11
N ARG A 44 -23.62 9.32 25.99
CA ARG A 44 -23.09 10.17 24.91
C ARG A 44 -23.86 9.99 23.63
N GLN A 45 -23.72 10.98 22.76
CA GLN A 45 -24.17 10.86 21.39
C GLN A 45 -23.13 10.09 20.55
N ALA A 46 -23.63 9.27 19.64
CA ALA A 46 -22.86 8.52 18.66
C ALA A 46 -23.61 8.57 17.31
N VAL A 47 -22.98 8.05 16.27
CA VAL A 47 -23.61 7.87 14.96
C VAL A 47 -23.63 6.41 14.58
N THR A 48 -24.73 5.96 13.99
CA THR A 48 -24.73 4.71 13.24
C THR A 48 -24.04 4.95 11.90
N VAL A 49 -23.21 4.00 11.48
CA VAL A 49 -22.46 4.08 10.23
C VAL A 49 -22.59 2.75 9.51
N ASN A 50 -23.02 2.78 8.26
CA ASN A 50 -23.09 1.57 7.44
C ASN A 50 -21.67 1.08 7.11
N GLY A 51 -21.31 -0.11 7.61
CA GLY A 51 -20.04 -0.77 7.33
C GLY A 51 -20.09 -1.72 6.12
N GLY A 52 -21.12 -1.62 5.30
CA GLY A 52 -21.34 -2.49 4.13
C GLY A 52 -21.70 -3.91 4.53
N SER A 53 -20.95 -4.90 4.04
CA SER A 53 -21.24 -6.32 4.28
C SER A 53 -21.11 -6.77 5.74
N LYS A 54 -20.52 -5.94 6.60
CA LYS A 54 -20.42 -6.21 8.04
C LYS A 54 -21.56 -5.59 8.85
N GLY A 55 -22.52 -4.95 8.19
CA GLY A 55 -23.70 -4.37 8.81
C GLY A 55 -23.46 -2.99 9.41
N LEU A 56 -24.33 -2.62 10.34
CA LEU A 56 -24.36 -1.32 10.98
C LEU A 56 -23.36 -1.26 12.14
N TYR A 57 -22.59 -0.18 12.21
CA TYR A 57 -21.67 0.11 13.29
C TYR A 57 -22.17 1.28 14.11
N LEU A 58 -21.86 1.30 15.40
CA LEU A 58 -21.96 2.49 16.23
C LEU A 58 -20.57 3.13 16.34
N SER A 59 -20.45 4.42 16.02
CA SER A 59 -19.19 5.18 16.05
C SER A 59 -19.36 6.43 16.89
N GLY A 60 -18.43 6.68 17.80
CA GLY A 60 -18.47 7.83 18.70
C GLY A 60 -17.11 8.10 19.33
N GLY A 61 -16.98 9.27 19.94
CA GLY A 61 -15.86 9.61 20.81
C GLY A 61 -16.14 9.17 22.24
N GLY A 62 -15.14 8.60 22.91
CA GLY A 62 -15.23 8.29 24.34
C GLY A 62 -15.23 9.55 25.22
N SER A 63 -14.99 9.37 26.52
CA SER A 63 -14.79 10.51 27.42
C SER A 63 -13.66 11.42 26.92
N PRO A 64 -13.81 12.76 27.00
CA PRO A 64 -12.72 13.67 26.77
C PRO A 64 -11.59 13.38 27.76
N LEU A 65 -10.39 13.84 27.43
CA LEU A 65 -9.26 13.77 28.36
C LEU A 65 -9.65 14.45 29.68
N PRO A 66 -9.23 13.92 30.84
CA PRO A 66 -9.43 14.56 32.13
C PRO A 66 -8.90 16.00 32.13
N GLU A 67 -9.58 16.92 32.81
CA GLU A 67 -9.19 18.34 32.84
C GLU A 67 -7.79 18.54 33.45
N ASP A 68 -7.36 17.65 34.34
CA ASP A 68 -6.05 17.64 34.98
C ASP A 68 -4.93 17.00 34.13
N PHE A 69 -5.25 16.47 32.94
CA PHE A 69 -4.24 15.96 32.01
C PHE A 69 -3.45 17.10 31.33
N ALA A 70 -4.06 18.27 31.13
CA ALA A 70 -3.43 19.39 30.46
C ALA A 70 -2.60 20.23 31.45
N PRO A 71 -1.41 20.72 31.05
CA PRO A 71 -0.81 20.64 29.71
C PRO A 71 0.00 19.36 29.49
N ALA A 72 -0.10 18.78 28.28
CA ALA A 72 0.75 17.68 27.83
C ALA A 72 1.56 18.08 26.59
N LEU A 73 2.85 17.76 26.58
CA LEU A 73 3.72 17.98 25.42
C LEU A 73 3.65 16.78 24.47
N ILE A 74 3.23 17.02 23.23
CA ILE A 74 3.12 16.00 22.18
C ILE A 74 4.34 16.09 21.25
N LEU A 75 5.15 15.03 21.19
CA LEU A 75 6.35 14.93 20.33
C LEU A 75 6.13 14.03 19.10
N ASP A 76 4.93 14.08 18.53
CA ASP A 76 4.59 13.30 17.34
C ASP A 76 5.12 13.98 16.06
N ALA A 77 6.12 13.36 15.43
CA ALA A 77 6.71 13.81 14.16
C ALA A 77 5.68 13.97 13.02
N SER A 78 4.56 13.25 13.11
CA SER A 78 3.50 13.27 12.10
C SER A 78 2.34 14.20 12.42
N GLY A 79 2.38 14.91 13.56
CA GLY A 79 1.32 15.83 13.97
C GLY A 79 1.00 16.89 12.91
N ARG A 80 1.99 17.29 12.10
CA ARG A 80 1.80 18.25 11.01
C ARG A 80 0.87 17.78 9.88
N VAL A 81 0.76 16.46 9.66
CA VAL A 81 -0.06 15.87 8.59
C VAL A 81 -1.34 15.19 9.09
N ARG A 82 -1.52 15.09 10.42
CA ARG A 82 -2.73 14.51 11.02
C ARG A 82 -3.86 15.51 11.04
N GLU A 83 -4.94 15.20 10.32
CA GLU A 83 -6.17 16.00 10.35
C GLU A 83 -6.85 15.96 11.72
N THR A 84 -6.68 14.89 12.50
CA THR A 84 -7.19 14.82 13.88
C THR A 84 -6.58 15.88 14.78
N TYR A 85 -5.30 16.23 14.61
CA TYR A 85 -4.70 17.34 15.36
C TYR A 85 -5.23 18.69 14.91
N LYS A 86 -5.52 18.87 13.62
CA LYS A 86 -6.19 20.09 13.14
C LYS A 86 -7.61 20.23 13.71
N ALA A 87 -8.35 19.13 13.84
CA ALA A 87 -9.65 19.12 14.48
C ALA A 87 -9.55 19.53 15.97
N MET A 88 -8.55 19.01 16.70
CA MET A 88 -8.27 19.41 18.08
C MET A 88 -7.87 20.88 18.21
N GLU A 89 -7.05 21.40 17.27
CA GLU A 89 -6.67 22.82 17.21
C GLU A 89 -7.88 23.73 16.99
N ALA A 90 -8.77 23.34 16.09
CA ALA A 90 -9.96 24.12 15.74
C ALA A 90 -10.91 24.34 16.93
N ILE A 91 -10.90 23.41 17.91
CA ILE A 91 -11.69 23.53 19.14
C ILE A 91 -10.87 24.01 20.35
N GLY A 92 -9.62 24.42 20.14
CA GLY A 92 -8.76 24.98 21.18
C GLY A 92 -8.14 23.95 22.15
N LEU A 93 -8.23 22.64 21.86
CA LEU A 93 -7.61 21.59 22.69
C LEU A 93 -6.12 21.41 22.42
N LEU A 94 -5.63 21.84 21.26
CA LEU A 94 -4.24 21.69 20.86
C LEU A 94 -3.65 23.03 20.43
N LEU A 95 -2.46 23.34 20.94
CA LEU A 95 -1.66 24.48 20.51
C LEU A 95 -0.42 23.97 19.76
N ARG A 96 -0.28 24.37 18.50
CA ARG A 96 0.87 24.00 17.68
C ARG A 96 2.06 24.93 17.98
N LEU A 97 3.15 24.34 18.44
CA LEU A 97 4.41 25.05 18.62
C LEU A 97 5.13 25.22 17.26
N PRO A 98 5.99 26.25 17.12
CA PRO A 98 6.85 26.40 15.95
C PRO A 98 7.67 25.12 15.71
N ALA A 99 7.69 24.65 14.47
CA ALA A 99 8.41 23.44 14.07
C ALA A 99 9.43 23.77 12.98
N THR A 100 10.60 23.12 13.04
CA THR A 100 11.54 23.11 11.92
C THR A 100 11.24 21.88 11.06
N PRO A 101 10.71 22.03 9.85
CA PRO A 101 10.41 20.89 9.00
C PRO A 101 11.70 20.21 8.53
N THR A 102 11.70 18.88 8.47
CA THR A 102 12.74 18.11 7.78
C THR A 102 12.66 18.38 6.28
N ASP A 103 13.80 18.63 5.65
CA ASP A 103 13.94 18.67 4.20
C ASP A 103 14.05 17.24 3.64
N TYR A 104 13.11 16.82 2.79
CA TYR A 104 13.11 15.51 2.15
C TYR A 104 13.65 15.55 0.71
N SER A 105 14.45 16.55 0.33
CA SER A 105 15.08 16.67 -0.99
C SER A 105 15.93 15.47 -1.43
N ARG A 106 16.34 14.58 -0.50
CA ARG A 106 17.08 13.33 -0.80
C ARG A 106 16.19 12.09 -0.87
N LEU A 107 14.87 12.28 -0.88
CA LEU A 107 13.88 11.22 -1.01
C LEU A 107 13.23 11.28 -2.40
N THR A 108 13.29 10.17 -3.13
CA THR A 108 12.54 9.98 -4.38
C THR A 108 11.40 8.99 -4.16
N LEU A 109 10.19 9.38 -4.54
CA LEU A 109 8.95 8.62 -4.40
C LEU A 109 8.44 8.23 -5.79
N HIS A 110 8.60 6.96 -6.16
CA HIS A 110 7.98 6.37 -7.35
C HIS A 110 6.59 5.87 -7.00
N HIS A 111 5.54 6.54 -7.50
CA HIS A 111 4.16 6.21 -7.18
C HIS A 111 3.45 5.53 -8.35
N TRP A 112 2.94 4.33 -8.10
CA TRP A 112 1.99 3.63 -8.96
C TRP A 112 0.59 3.70 -8.35
N ASP A 113 -0.29 4.53 -8.96
CA ASP A 113 -1.69 4.73 -8.53
C ASP A 113 -2.57 3.52 -8.89
N ARG A 114 -2.30 2.39 -8.22
CA ARG A 114 -3.00 1.12 -8.37
C ARG A 114 -3.69 0.75 -7.07
N ALA A 115 -4.91 0.23 -7.16
CA ALA A 115 -5.57 -0.35 -6.02
C ALA A 115 -4.75 -1.54 -5.50
N ALA A 116 -4.29 -1.46 -4.26
CA ALA A 116 -3.46 -2.48 -3.60
C ALA A 116 -3.85 -2.64 -2.13
N SER A 117 -5.11 -2.34 -1.78
CA SER A 117 -5.60 -2.54 -0.42
C SER A 117 -5.61 -4.03 -0.06
N ARG A 118 -5.70 -4.34 1.23
CA ARG A 118 -5.88 -5.73 1.70
C ARG A 118 -7.05 -6.43 0.98
N SER A 119 -8.14 -5.74 0.70
CA SER A 119 -9.27 -6.34 -0.04
C SER A 119 -8.93 -6.60 -1.50
N THR A 120 -8.18 -5.71 -2.17
CA THR A 120 -7.72 -5.94 -3.54
C THR A 120 -6.75 -7.11 -3.61
N LEU A 121 -5.84 -7.24 -2.64
CA LEU A 121 -4.87 -8.35 -2.60
C LEU A 121 -5.52 -9.72 -2.33
N LYS A 122 -6.80 -9.78 -1.92
CA LYS A 122 -7.52 -11.07 -1.86
C LYS A 122 -7.78 -11.66 -3.25
N ASP A 123 -7.96 -10.82 -4.26
CA ASP A 123 -8.08 -11.27 -5.65
C ASP A 123 -6.72 -11.82 -6.13
N PRO A 124 -6.60 -13.13 -6.42
CA PRO A 124 -5.33 -13.72 -6.86
C PRO A 124 -4.76 -13.07 -8.12
N ARG A 125 -5.61 -12.57 -9.01
CA ARG A 125 -5.15 -11.93 -10.26
C ARG A 125 -4.49 -10.60 -9.97
N ALA A 126 -5.17 -9.70 -9.25
CA ALA A 126 -4.60 -8.42 -8.83
C ALA A 126 -3.34 -8.62 -7.97
N ARG A 127 -3.36 -9.60 -7.06
CA ARG A 127 -2.20 -9.92 -6.22
C ARG A 127 -0.98 -10.31 -7.06
N ARG A 128 -1.13 -11.25 -8.00
CA ARG A 128 -0.04 -11.67 -8.88
C ARG A 128 0.54 -10.51 -9.70
N GLU A 129 -0.34 -9.66 -10.24
CA GLU A 129 0.06 -8.46 -10.98
C GLU A 129 0.93 -7.52 -10.13
N ILE A 130 0.49 -7.23 -8.90
CA ILE A 130 1.20 -6.35 -7.97
C ILE A 130 2.53 -6.96 -7.52
N MET A 131 2.57 -8.26 -7.21
CA MET A 131 3.81 -8.93 -6.79
C MET A 131 4.83 -9.02 -7.92
N ALA A 132 4.41 -9.35 -9.14
CA ALA A 132 5.28 -9.40 -10.31
C ALA A 132 5.88 -8.00 -10.61
N ALA A 133 5.06 -6.95 -10.52
CA ALA A 133 5.49 -5.58 -10.68
C ALA A 133 6.54 -5.15 -9.63
N ALA A 134 6.27 -5.43 -8.35
CA ALA A 134 7.20 -5.13 -7.27
C ALA A 134 8.51 -5.92 -7.41
N ALA A 135 8.41 -7.22 -7.69
CA ALA A 135 9.56 -8.10 -7.89
C ALA A 135 10.41 -7.70 -9.10
N SER A 136 9.81 -7.22 -10.19
CA SER A 136 10.55 -6.72 -11.35
C SER A 136 11.50 -5.57 -10.99
N ILE A 137 11.03 -4.61 -10.19
CA ILE A 137 11.85 -3.49 -9.71
C ILE A 137 12.97 -3.99 -8.79
N ILE A 138 12.64 -4.87 -7.86
CA ILE A 138 13.60 -5.44 -6.92
C ILE A 138 14.68 -6.22 -7.69
N ASN A 139 14.30 -7.12 -8.59
CA ASN A 139 15.21 -7.96 -9.37
C ASN A 139 16.07 -7.16 -10.36
N ALA A 140 15.62 -5.99 -10.80
CA ALA A 140 16.41 -5.09 -11.64
C ALA A 140 17.48 -4.29 -10.87
N SER A 141 17.39 -4.24 -9.53
CA SER A 141 18.39 -3.58 -8.68
C SER A 141 19.63 -4.47 -8.47
N ALA A 142 20.74 -3.84 -8.07
CA ALA A 142 21.97 -4.56 -7.75
C ALA A 142 21.72 -5.67 -6.71
N PRO A 143 22.31 -6.88 -6.85
CA PRO A 143 22.07 -7.98 -5.92
C PRO A 143 22.44 -7.68 -4.46
N SER A 144 23.39 -6.76 -4.23
CA SER A 144 23.80 -6.31 -2.89
C SER A 144 22.81 -5.34 -2.23
N GLU A 145 21.87 -4.77 -3.00
CA GLU A 145 20.93 -3.79 -2.48
C GLU A 145 19.86 -4.47 -1.62
N ARG A 146 19.75 -4.05 -0.36
CA ARG A 146 18.72 -4.49 0.58
C ARG A 146 17.45 -3.67 0.39
N TRP A 147 16.30 -4.31 0.63
CA TRP A 147 14.99 -3.68 0.46
C TRP A 147 14.15 -3.80 1.71
N LEU A 148 13.47 -2.72 2.09
CA LEU A 148 12.45 -2.74 3.13
C LEU A 148 11.08 -2.86 2.48
N ILE A 149 10.35 -3.92 2.79
CA ILE A 149 9.02 -4.18 2.27
C ILE A 149 7.99 -3.79 3.34
N ILE A 150 7.23 -2.74 3.07
CA ILE A 150 6.12 -2.30 3.91
C ILE A 150 4.83 -2.93 3.37
N HIS A 151 4.14 -3.76 4.15
CA HIS A 151 3.03 -4.58 3.64
C HIS A 151 1.89 -4.78 4.65
N PRO A 152 0.72 -5.29 4.23
CA PRO A 152 -0.35 -5.65 5.15
C PRO A 152 0.05 -6.84 6.00
N LYS A 153 -0.22 -6.75 7.32
CA LYS A 153 -0.11 -7.89 8.23
C LYS A 153 -0.96 -9.06 7.71
N ALA A 154 -0.35 -10.24 7.61
CA ALA A 154 -0.99 -11.48 7.22
C ALA A 154 -2.07 -11.88 8.26
N ARG A 155 -3.16 -12.46 7.76
CA ARG A 155 -4.25 -13.00 8.60
C ARG A 155 -4.69 -14.31 7.99
N ALA A 156 -4.89 -15.33 8.82
CA ALA A 156 -5.36 -16.64 8.36
C ALA A 156 -6.64 -16.54 7.50
N SER A 157 -7.56 -15.64 7.87
CA SER A 157 -8.81 -15.38 7.16
C SER A 157 -8.67 -14.74 5.77
N ASP A 158 -7.49 -14.21 5.44
CA ASP A 158 -7.27 -13.51 4.18
C ASP A 158 -6.85 -14.46 3.04
N GLY A 159 -6.29 -15.63 3.36
CA GLY A 159 -5.87 -16.63 2.38
C GLY A 159 -4.63 -16.23 1.56
N PHE A 160 -3.87 -15.23 2.01
CA PHE A 160 -2.62 -14.80 1.40
C PHE A 160 -1.67 -14.18 2.43
N ASP A 161 -0.39 -14.12 2.08
CA ASP A 161 0.62 -13.34 2.78
C ASP A 161 1.41 -12.52 1.76
N ALA A 162 1.25 -11.20 1.78
CA ALA A 162 1.84 -10.32 0.78
C ALA A 162 3.37 -10.37 0.74
N PHE A 163 4.03 -10.57 1.90
CA PHE A 163 5.48 -10.63 1.95
C PHE A 163 5.99 -11.96 1.41
N LYS A 164 5.36 -13.07 1.84
CA LYS A 164 5.70 -14.40 1.32
C LYS A 164 5.46 -14.49 -0.19
N ASP A 165 4.30 -14.04 -0.65
CA ASP A 165 3.94 -14.04 -2.07
C ASP A 165 4.93 -13.19 -2.89
N LEU A 166 5.45 -12.08 -2.35
CA LEU A 166 6.51 -11.31 -3.01
C LEU A 166 7.83 -12.10 -3.06
N CYS A 167 8.24 -12.73 -1.96
CA CYS A 167 9.46 -13.53 -1.91
C CYS A 167 9.48 -14.63 -2.97
N ASP A 168 8.33 -15.25 -3.27
CA ASP A 168 8.20 -16.27 -4.32
C ASP A 168 8.51 -15.73 -5.74
N HIS A 169 8.51 -14.40 -5.94
CA HIS A 169 8.79 -13.74 -7.23
C HIS A 169 10.19 -13.08 -7.28
N VAL A 170 10.90 -12.99 -6.15
CA VAL A 170 12.19 -12.30 -6.05
C VAL A 170 13.34 -13.31 -6.12
N ALA A 171 14.34 -13.05 -6.94
CA ALA A 171 15.44 -13.99 -7.18
C ALA A 171 16.32 -14.22 -5.93
N CYS A 172 16.49 -13.19 -5.10
CA CYS A 172 17.29 -13.20 -3.87
C CYS A 172 16.42 -12.66 -2.71
N PRO A 173 15.50 -13.46 -2.15
CA PRO A 173 14.55 -13.00 -1.13
C PRO A 173 15.23 -12.67 0.23
N GLU A 174 16.42 -13.17 0.51
CA GLU A 174 17.19 -12.95 1.74
C GLU A 174 17.61 -11.48 1.97
N ARG A 175 17.60 -10.66 0.91
CA ARG A 175 17.88 -9.22 1.01
C ARG A 175 16.64 -8.38 1.36
N LEU A 176 15.47 -9.00 1.50
CA LEU A 176 14.23 -8.33 1.84
C LEU A 176 14.03 -8.33 3.36
N ALA A 177 13.84 -7.15 3.93
CA ALA A 177 13.34 -6.95 5.28
C ALA A 177 11.83 -6.69 5.23
N ALA A 178 11.09 -7.18 6.23
CA ALA A 178 9.64 -7.04 6.30
C ALA A 178 9.22 -6.06 7.41
N LEU A 179 8.29 -5.16 7.09
CA LEU A 179 7.65 -4.30 8.07
C LEU A 179 6.16 -4.21 7.78
N HIS A 180 5.33 -4.80 8.64
CA HIS A 180 3.89 -4.80 8.39
C HIS A 180 3.16 -3.58 8.99
N TRP A 181 2.04 -3.19 8.37
CA TRP A 181 1.08 -2.25 8.95
C TRP A 181 0.64 -2.74 10.34
N GLY A 182 0.66 -1.84 11.34
CA GLY A 182 0.49 -2.16 12.76
C GLY A 182 1.78 -2.41 13.57
N ASN A 183 2.97 -2.51 12.95
CA ASN A 183 4.26 -2.54 13.69
C ASN A 183 5.27 -1.49 13.16
N HIS A 184 4.83 -0.60 12.29
CA HIS A 184 5.68 0.37 11.59
C HIS A 184 6.10 1.59 12.44
N HIS A 185 5.58 1.73 13.66
CA HIS A 185 5.83 2.87 14.54
C HIS A 185 7.01 2.69 15.50
N GLY A 186 7.55 1.47 15.69
CA GLY A 186 8.37 1.12 16.85
C GLY A 186 9.76 0.53 16.62
N THR A 187 10.32 0.56 15.41
CA THR A 187 11.64 -0.04 15.12
C THR A 187 12.65 0.93 14.52
N ASN A 188 13.94 0.65 14.72
CA ASN A 188 15.10 1.32 14.12
C ASN A 188 15.97 0.35 13.30
N GLU A 189 15.54 -0.91 13.18
CA GLU A 189 16.31 -2.01 12.59
C GLU A 189 16.67 -1.76 11.11
N TYR A 190 15.86 -0.97 10.41
CA TYR A 190 15.95 -0.78 8.95
C TYR A 190 16.55 0.57 8.55
N ARG A 191 17.11 1.31 9.50
CA ARG A 191 17.60 2.69 9.28
C ARG A 191 18.69 2.81 8.23
N ASP A 192 19.39 1.73 7.88
CA ASP A 192 20.45 1.68 6.87
C ASP A 192 19.91 1.41 5.45
N ILE A 193 18.68 0.91 5.33
CA ILE A 193 18.11 0.49 4.05
C ILE A 193 17.66 1.71 3.25
N ARG A 194 18.14 1.84 2.00
CA ARG A 194 17.84 2.97 1.10
C ARG A 194 16.72 2.71 0.11
N LYS A 195 16.36 1.45 -0.13
CA LYS A 195 15.28 1.07 -1.04
C LYS A 195 14.07 0.56 -0.25
N VAL A 196 12.91 1.13 -0.54
CA VAL A 196 11.66 0.78 0.14
C VAL A 196 10.60 0.43 -0.89
N MET A 197 9.86 -0.65 -0.66
CA MET A 197 8.67 -1.01 -1.42
C MET A 197 7.46 -0.98 -0.49
N VAL A 198 6.46 -0.14 -0.79
CA VAL A 198 5.20 -0.08 -0.05
C VAL A 198 4.11 -0.78 -0.84
N LEU A 199 3.68 -1.93 -0.35
CA LEU A 199 2.62 -2.76 -0.92
C LEU A 199 1.28 -2.42 -0.29
N GLY A 200 0.59 -1.44 -0.86
CA GLY A 200 -0.73 -1.02 -0.40
C GLY A 200 -0.69 -0.11 0.82
N LEU A 201 -1.62 0.84 0.87
CA LEU A 201 -1.78 1.74 2.00
C LEU A 201 -2.48 1.05 3.18
N TRP A 202 -2.21 1.53 4.39
CA TRP A 202 -3.05 1.20 5.53
C TRP A 202 -4.36 1.98 5.46
N THR A 203 -5.45 1.27 5.17
CA THR A 203 -6.80 1.83 5.11
C THR A 203 -7.65 1.30 6.27
N LEU A 204 -8.35 2.19 6.95
CA LEU A 204 -9.37 1.88 7.94
C LEU A 204 -10.77 1.82 7.28
N PRO A 205 -11.72 1.07 7.83
CA PRO A 205 -13.10 1.12 7.38
C PRO A 205 -13.75 2.47 7.73
N GLN A 206 -14.79 2.87 6.99
CA GLN A 206 -15.48 4.16 7.18
C GLN A 206 -15.88 4.44 8.64
N PRO A 207 -16.48 3.50 9.40
CA PRO A 207 -16.85 3.74 10.80
C PRO A 207 -15.65 4.13 11.68
N ALA A 208 -14.45 3.60 11.38
CA ALA A 208 -13.25 3.93 12.15
C ALA A 208 -12.75 5.36 11.86
N TYR A 209 -12.84 5.84 10.61
CA TYR A 209 -12.51 7.24 10.32
C TYR A 209 -13.51 8.20 10.97
N THR A 210 -14.80 7.84 10.97
CA THR A 210 -15.85 8.59 11.69
C THR A 210 -15.57 8.64 13.19
N ALA A 211 -15.22 7.51 13.81
CA ALA A 211 -14.85 7.46 15.22
C ALA A 211 -13.61 8.32 15.53
N LEU A 212 -12.58 8.31 14.67
CA LEU A 212 -11.40 9.16 14.84
C LEU A 212 -11.74 10.65 14.78
N HIS A 213 -12.62 11.05 13.85
CA HIS A 213 -13.09 12.43 13.74
C HIS A 213 -13.82 12.88 15.01
N LEU A 214 -14.81 12.09 15.44
CA LEU A 214 -15.58 12.38 16.66
C LEU A 214 -14.71 12.41 17.91
N ALA A 215 -13.75 11.48 18.02
CA ALA A 215 -12.82 11.43 19.15
C ALA A 215 -11.86 12.63 19.20
N ALA A 216 -11.49 13.20 18.06
CA ALA A 216 -10.60 14.35 17.99
C ALA A 216 -11.29 15.69 18.32
N GLY A 217 -12.62 15.72 18.45
CA GLY A 217 -13.37 16.95 18.69
C GLY A 217 -14.36 17.31 17.60
N GLY A 218 -14.61 16.41 16.64
CA GLY A 218 -15.67 16.56 15.65
C GLY A 218 -17.06 16.46 16.28
N THR A 219 -18.02 17.18 15.73
CA THR A 219 -19.45 17.03 16.07
C THR A 219 -20.10 15.97 15.19
N ILE A 220 -21.29 15.50 15.59
CA ILE A 220 -22.05 14.51 14.82
C ILE A 220 -22.45 15.04 13.45
N GLU A 221 -22.78 16.32 13.34
CA GLU A 221 -23.13 16.96 12.07
C GLU A 221 -21.95 16.90 11.10
N THR A 222 -20.75 17.25 11.58
CA THR A 222 -19.52 17.19 10.76
C THR A 222 -19.08 15.75 10.45
N ALA A 223 -19.44 14.78 11.28
CA ALA A 223 -19.13 13.37 11.04
C ALA A 223 -19.92 12.76 9.86
N ALA A 224 -21.06 13.36 9.51
CA ALA A 224 -21.84 13.00 8.34
C ALA A 224 -21.31 13.64 7.04
N ASP A 225 -20.41 14.63 7.12
CA ASP A 225 -19.80 15.26 5.95
C ASP A 225 -18.72 14.37 5.34
N LYS A 226 -18.93 13.99 4.08
CA LYS A 226 -17.99 13.17 3.32
C LYS A 226 -16.63 13.85 3.15
N GLY A 227 -16.61 15.16 2.92
CA GLY A 227 -15.37 15.91 2.73
C GLY A 227 -14.47 15.83 3.96
N THR A 228 -15.06 16.00 5.14
CA THR A 228 -14.40 15.86 6.44
C THR A 228 -13.84 14.46 6.64
N ILE A 229 -14.61 13.40 6.39
CA ILE A 229 -14.11 12.03 6.56
C ILE A 229 -13.02 11.67 5.52
N ASP A 230 -13.15 12.16 4.28
CA ASP A 230 -12.12 11.99 3.25
C ASP A 230 -10.82 12.72 3.63
N ALA A 231 -10.91 13.89 4.27
CA ALA A 231 -9.75 14.58 4.82
C ALA A 231 -9.09 13.77 5.94
N ILE A 232 -9.86 13.28 6.91
CA ILE A 232 -9.35 12.41 8.00
C ILE A 232 -8.65 11.17 7.42
N ARG A 233 -9.25 10.54 6.41
CA ARG A 233 -8.63 9.41 5.69
C ARG A 233 -7.30 9.80 5.06
N ALA A 234 -7.23 10.94 4.37
CA ALA A 234 -5.99 11.42 3.77
C ALA A 234 -4.93 11.69 4.85
N GLY A 235 -5.30 12.33 5.97
CA GLY A 235 -4.43 12.55 7.13
C GLY A 235 -3.84 11.25 7.69
N GLU A 236 -4.66 10.21 7.85
CA GLU A 236 -4.20 8.89 8.29
C GLU A 236 -3.27 8.23 7.26
N HIS A 237 -3.52 8.37 5.95
CA HIS A 237 -2.57 7.89 4.94
C HIS A 237 -1.22 8.61 5.03
N LYS A 238 -1.22 9.94 5.13
CA LYS A 238 0.00 10.75 5.31
C LYS A 238 0.77 10.33 6.57
N HIS A 239 0.05 10.21 7.70
CA HIS A 239 0.59 9.78 8.99
C HIS A 239 1.30 8.42 8.89
N ASN A 240 0.60 7.40 8.38
CA ASN A 240 1.11 6.04 8.34
C ASN A 240 2.27 5.88 7.35
N LEU A 241 2.19 6.55 6.19
CA LEU A 241 3.31 6.59 5.23
C LEU A 241 4.54 7.24 5.85
N LEU A 242 4.38 8.40 6.49
CA LEU A 242 5.48 9.11 7.14
C LEU A 242 6.15 8.23 8.21
N GLN A 243 5.37 7.63 9.10
CA GLN A 243 5.89 6.77 10.16
C GLN A 243 6.65 5.56 9.61
N ALA A 244 6.10 4.90 8.59
CA ALA A 244 6.68 3.67 8.04
C ALA A 244 7.92 3.93 7.16
N ILE A 245 7.88 4.93 6.27
CA ILE A 245 9.03 5.28 5.42
C ILE A 245 10.19 5.83 6.26
N CYS A 246 9.90 6.59 7.33
CA CYS A 246 10.92 7.03 8.29
C CYS A 246 11.51 5.89 9.16
N ARG A 247 11.21 4.61 8.87
CA ARG A 247 11.98 3.48 9.42
C ARG A 247 13.23 3.15 8.60
N ALA A 248 13.27 3.60 7.35
CA ALA A 248 14.39 3.45 6.42
C ALA A 248 15.45 4.56 6.60
N SER A 249 16.39 4.66 5.65
CA SER A 249 17.46 5.67 5.63
C SER A 249 16.99 7.12 5.66
N VAL A 250 15.73 7.41 5.33
CA VAL A 250 15.11 8.75 5.49
C VAL A 250 15.37 9.32 6.88
N ARG A 251 15.42 8.48 7.92
CA ARG A 251 15.66 8.91 9.31
C ARG A 251 17.12 9.27 9.61
N GLN A 252 18.08 8.83 8.79
CA GLN A 252 19.51 9.13 8.95
C GLN A 252 19.85 10.54 8.42
N GLY A 253 19.06 11.53 8.82
CA GLY A 253 19.26 12.91 8.42
C GLY A 253 20.41 13.60 9.17
N SER A 254 21.01 14.59 8.54
CA SER A 254 22.00 15.49 9.14
C SER A 254 21.65 16.93 8.77
N GLY A 255 21.77 17.86 9.72
CA GLY A 255 21.50 19.28 9.48
C GLY A 255 20.07 19.60 9.04
N GLY A 256 19.09 18.77 9.39
CA GLY A 256 17.69 18.97 9.01
C GLY A 256 17.29 18.39 7.65
N VAL A 257 18.23 17.80 6.90
CA VAL A 257 17.97 17.11 5.62
C VAL A 257 17.89 15.59 5.84
N CYS A 258 16.95 14.90 5.20
CA CYS A 258 16.79 13.45 5.32
C CYS A 258 17.96 12.67 4.69
N GLY A 259 18.11 11.39 5.06
CA GLY A 259 19.04 10.50 4.37
C GLY A 259 18.55 10.13 2.96
N GLU A 260 19.48 9.69 2.10
CA GLU A 260 19.16 9.24 0.74
C GLU A 260 18.28 8.00 0.75
N CYS A 261 17.13 8.07 0.10
CA CYS A 261 16.17 6.97 0.04
C CYS A 261 15.33 7.02 -1.23
N GLU A 262 15.00 5.85 -1.76
CA GLU A 262 14.10 5.68 -2.89
C GLU A 262 12.97 4.74 -2.51
N VAL A 263 11.74 5.21 -2.68
CA VAL A 263 10.53 4.49 -2.27
C VAL A 263 9.67 4.22 -3.48
N PHE A 264 9.27 2.97 -3.65
CA PHE A 264 8.29 2.53 -4.63
C PHE A 264 6.97 2.29 -3.90
N LEU A 265 5.97 3.11 -4.19
CA LEU A 265 4.66 3.04 -3.56
C LEU A 265 3.62 2.50 -4.55
N ILE A 266 3.04 1.35 -4.22
CA ILE A 266 1.87 0.80 -4.92
C ILE A 266 0.65 1.05 -4.04
N GLY A 267 -0.21 1.98 -4.44
CA GLY A 267 -1.41 2.28 -3.65
C GLY A 267 -2.22 3.41 -4.24
N LYS A 268 -3.54 3.37 -4.02
CA LYS A 268 -4.45 4.38 -4.55
C LYS A 268 -4.57 5.57 -3.60
N LEU A 269 -4.00 6.71 -3.98
CA LEU A 269 -4.08 7.97 -3.21
C LEU A 269 -5.14 8.94 -3.78
N GLY A 270 -5.66 8.65 -4.98
CA GLY A 270 -6.69 9.46 -5.63
C GLY A 270 -6.11 10.57 -6.52
N PRO A 271 -6.97 11.46 -7.05
CA PRO A 271 -6.58 12.40 -8.10
C PRO A 271 -5.44 13.36 -7.75
N ASN A 272 -5.26 13.68 -6.46
CA ASN A 272 -4.19 14.56 -5.98
C ASN A 272 -3.06 13.77 -5.28
N ALA A 273 -2.71 12.58 -5.77
CA ALA A 273 -1.67 11.74 -5.17
C ALA A 273 -0.33 12.48 -4.97
N LYS A 274 0.11 13.23 -6.00
CA LYS A 274 1.34 14.02 -5.93
C LYS A 274 1.30 15.05 -4.81
N GLY A 275 0.22 15.82 -4.69
CA GLY A 275 0.06 16.80 -3.61
C GLY A 275 0.07 16.15 -2.23
N ILE A 276 -0.63 15.02 -2.07
CA ILE A 276 -0.62 14.25 -0.81
C ILE A 276 0.80 13.80 -0.44
N LEU A 277 1.56 13.29 -1.40
CA LEU A 277 2.94 12.84 -1.17
C LEU A 277 3.88 14.01 -0.86
N GLN A 278 3.73 15.15 -1.53
CA GLN A 278 4.52 16.37 -1.27
C GLN A 278 4.17 17.02 0.07
N GLU A 279 2.91 16.99 0.49
CA GLU A 279 2.52 17.36 1.85
C GLU A 279 3.13 16.41 2.88
N THR A 280 3.19 15.11 2.57
CA THR A 280 3.76 14.10 3.47
C THR A 280 5.27 14.21 3.56
N PHE A 281 5.96 14.51 2.47
CA PHE A 281 7.41 14.61 2.38
C PHE A 281 7.80 15.88 1.60
N PRO A 282 7.84 17.05 2.29
CA PRO A 282 8.19 18.30 1.64
C PRO A 282 9.55 18.24 0.94
N ALA A 283 9.63 18.83 -0.26
CA ALA A 283 10.80 18.81 -1.15
C ALA A 283 11.22 17.45 -1.73
N ALA A 284 10.55 16.35 -1.40
CA ALA A 284 10.80 15.06 -2.05
C ALA A 284 10.42 15.10 -3.54
N GLU A 285 11.20 14.37 -4.34
CA GLU A 285 10.87 14.15 -5.74
C GLU A 285 9.74 13.11 -5.83
N VAL A 286 8.68 13.43 -6.58
CA VAL A 286 7.57 12.49 -6.83
C VAL A 286 7.51 12.17 -8.32
N VAL A 287 7.77 10.90 -8.63
CA VAL A 287 7.80 10.36 -9.99
C VAL A 287 6.59 9.44 -10.18
N GLU A 288 5.80 9.69 -11.21
CA GLU A 288 4.77 8.73 -11.61
C GLU A 288 5.45 7.48 -12.16
N TRP A 289 5.14 6.33 -11.57
CA TRP A 289 5.66 5.05 -11.96
C TRP A 289 4.51 4.12 -12.29
N THR A 290 4.68 3.31 -13.34
CA THR A 290 3.80 2.19 -13.65
C THR A 290 4.69 1.12 -14.25
N PRO A 291 4.57 -0.16 -13.84
CA PRO A 291 5.30 -1.25 -14.46
C PRO A 291 5.10 -1.20 -15.97
N GLU A 292 6.20 -1.23 -16.72
CA GLU A 292 6.15 -1.04 -18.18
C GLU A 292 5.25 -2.05 -18.87
N ASP A 293 5.14 -3.24 -18.29
CA ASP A 293 4.27 -4.33 -18.74
C ASP A 293 2.77 -4.01 -18.66
N LEU A 294 2.41 -3.04 -17.81
CA LEU A 294 1.05 -2.58 -17.57
C LEU A 294 0.77 -1.24 -18.26
N ARG A 295 1.74 -0.67 -18.99
CA ARG A 295 1.51 0.48 -19.89
C ARG A 295 0.65 0.10 -21.09
N LEU A 296 0.68 -1.17 -21.49
CA LEU A 296 -0.13 -1.66 -22.60
C LEU A 296 -1.61 -1.54 -22.24
N LYS A 297 -2.36 -0.81 -23.09
CA LYS A 297 -3.81 -0.64 -22.99
C LYS A 297 -4.48 -1.04 -24.29
N GLY A 298 -5.77 -1.38 -24.22
CA GLY A 298 -6.59 -1.69 -25.40
C GLY A 298 -6.06 -2.87 -26.21
N SER A 299 -5.90 -2.68 -27.52
CA SER A 299 -5.44 -3.74 -28.44
C SER A 299 -4.03 -4.25 -28.12
N ALA A 300 -3.14 -3.40 -27.62
CA ALA A 300 -1.78 -3.80 -27.26
C ALA A 300 -1.77 -4.78 -26.08
N LEU A 301 -2.61 -4.52 -25.08
CA LEU A 301 -2.78 -5.42 -23.93
C LEU A 301 -3.37 -6.77 -24.36
N ARG A 302 -4.38 -6.76 -25.24
CA ARG A 302 -5.00 -7.99 -25.75
C ARG A 302 -3.98 -8.86 -26.50
N VAL A 303 -3.13 -8.25 -27.32
CA VAL A 303 -2.06 -8.96 -28.03
C VAL A 303 -1.04 -9.53 -27.04
N ALA A 304 -0.61 -8.74 -26.05
CA ALA A 304 0.32 -9.19 -25.03
C ALA A 304 -0.20 -10.39 -24.21
N GLN A 305 -1.46 -10.32 -23.75
CA GLN A 305 -2.10 -11.40 -22.99
C GLN A 305 -2.20 -12.70 -23.79
N GLU A 306 -2.51 -12.61 -25.08
CA GLU A 306 -2.58 -13.80 -25.94
C GLU A 306 -1.20 -14.41 -26.18
N LEU A 307 -0.16 -13.59 -26.30
CA LEU A 307 1.22 -14.08 -26.39
C LEU A 307 1.67 -14.76 -25.10
N GLU A 308 1.36 -14.19 -23.93
CA GLU A 308 1.63 -14.83 -22.64
C GLU A 308 0.89 -16.17 -22.49
N ARG A 309 -0.36 -16.25 -22.97
CA ARG A 309 -1.12 -17.50 -23.04
C ARG A 309 -0.45 -18.53 -23.94
N CYS A 310 0.01 -18.11 -25.12
CA CYS A 310 0.64 -19.00 -26.10
C CYS A 310 2.03 -19.46 -25.70
N PHE A 311 2.81 -18.62 -24.99
CA PHE A 311 4.21 -18.86 -24.63
C PHE A 311 4.42 -19.26 -23.17
N GLY A 312 3.35 -19.50 -22.40
CA GLY A 312 3.42 -19.98 -21.01
C GLY A 312 4.06 -21.37 -20.86
N GLU A 313 4.06 -21.94 -19.65
CA GLU A 313 4.65 -23.26 -19.39
C GLU A 313 4.06 -24.35 -20.30
N GLY A 314 4.94 -25.06 -21.03
CA GLY A 314 4.54 -26.07 -22.03
C GLY A 314 3.98 -25.49 -23.33
N GLY A 315 4.01 -24.16 -23.50
CA GLY A 315 3.49 -23.44 -24.65
C GLY A 315 4.36 -23.51 -25.90
N LEU A 316 3.93 -22.76 -26.91
CA LEU A 316 4.62 -22.64 -28.20
C LEU A 316 5.91 -21.82 -28.06
N GLY A 317 6.95 -22.16 -28.82
CA GLY A 317 8.14 -21.31 -28.95
C GLY A 317 7.97 -20.19 -30.00
N GLU A 318 6.99 -20.34 -30.88
CA GLU A 318 6.69 -19.42 -31.98
C GLU A 318 5.19 -19.43 -32.31
N ILE A 319 4.62 -18.27 -32.63
CA ILE A 319 3.27 -18.12 -33.17
C ILE A 319 3.29 -17.25 -34.43
N SER A 320 2.61 -17.70 -35.48
CA SER A 320 2.48 -16.91 -36.70
C SER A 320 1.58 -15.69 -36.47
N LYS A 321 1.85 -14.57 -37.16
CA LYS A 321 0.99 -13.38 -37.09
C LYS A 321 -0.44 -13.69 -37.55
N ALA A 322 -0.61 -14.64 -38.49
CA ALA A 322 -1.91 -15.08 -38.95
C ALA A 322 -2.69 -15.81 -37.84
N ALA A 323 -2.05 -16.72 -37.12
CA ALA A 323 -2.64 -17.44 -36.00
C ALA A 323 -2.98 -16.51 -34.83
N LEU A 324 -2.07 -15.61 -34.48
CA LEU A 324 -2.29 -14.60 -33.44
C LEU A 324 -3.47 -13.68 -33.79
N ARG A 325 -3.58 -13.29 -35.07
CA ARG A 325 -4.68 -12.45 -35.56
C ARG A 325 -6.03 -13.17 -35.51
N ALA A 326 -6.05 -14.45 -35.88
CA ALA A 326 -7.25 -15.29 -35.81
C ALA A 326 -7.70 -15.48 -34.35
N ALA A 327 -6.77 -15.77 -33.43
CA ALA A 327 -7.07 -15.93 -32.01
C ALA A 327 -7.66 -14.67 -31.37
N LEU A 328 -7.26 -13.49 -31.83
CA LEU A 328 -7.73 -12.20 -31.33
C LEU A 328 -8.99 -11.66 -32.04
N GLY A 329 -9.48 -12.36 -33.06
CA GLY A 329 -10.62 -11.92 -33.88
C GLY A 329 -10.36 -10.63 -34.67
N LEU A 330 -9.09 -10.35 -35.00
CA LEU A 330 -8.70 -9.11 -35.68
C LEU A 330 -8.93 -9.24 -37.20
N GLN A 331 -9.83 -8.41 -37.74
CA GLN A 331 -10.28 -8.51 -39.13
C GLN A 331 -9.21 -8.12 -40.16
N THR A 332 -8.23 -7.28 -39.81
CA THR A 332 -7.20 -6.80 -40.75
C THR A 332 -5.77 -7.02 -40.23
N THR A 333 -4.84 -7.21 -41.15
CA THR A 333 -3.39 -7.32 -40.87
C THR A 333 -2.82 -6.00 -40.34
N ASP A 334 -3.34 -4.87 -40.79
CA ASP A 334 -2.94 -3.53 -40.36
C ASP A 334 -3.23 -3.27 -38.87
N ALA A 335 -4.33 -3.83 -38.34
CA ALA A 335 -4.67 -3.70 -36.92
C ALA A 335 -3.61 -4.32 -36.00
N LEU A 336 -3.10 -5.51 -36.35
CA LEU A 336 -2.01 -6.15 -35.62
C LEU A 336 -0.69 -5.41 -35.85
N ALA A 337 -0.39 -5.02 -37.09
CA ALA A 337 0.85 -4.29 -37.42
C ALA A 337 0.97 -2.97 -36.64
N LYS A 338 -0.13 -2.23 -36.47
CA LYS A 338 -0.20 -1.01 -35.64
C LYS A 338 0.18 -1.29 -34.19
N VAL A 339 -0.31 -2.38 -33.61
CA VAL A 339 0.07 -2.78 -32.23
C VAL A 339 1.56 -3.10 -32.15
N LEU A 340 2.06 -3.94 -33.06
CA LEU A 340 3.46 -4.40 -33.05
C LEU A 340 4.48 -3.27 -33.26
N ARG A 341 4.06 -2.13 -33.81
CA ARG A 341 4.91 -0.95 -34.02
C ARG A 341 4.95 0.02 -32.84
N ARG A 342 4.02 -0.08 -31.88
CA ARG A 342 4.01 0.83 -30.73
C ARG A 342 5.25 0.63 -29.87
N ASP A 343 5.87 1.71 -29.43
CA ASP A 343 7.09 1.67 -28.63
C ASP A 343 6.86 0.91 -27.32
N ASP A 344 5.72 1.16 -26.65
CA ASP A 344 5.35 0.45 -25.42
C ASP A 344 5.28 -1.07 -25.62
N PHE A 345 4.71 -1.53 -26.74
CA PHE A 345 4.64 -2.96 -27.08
C PHE A 345 6.00 -3.55 -27.43
N ARG A 346 6.86 -2.81 -28.14
CA ARG A 346 8.20 -3.28 -28.50
C ARG A 346 9.08 -3.42 -27.26
N THR A 347 9.03 -2.46 -26.34
CA THR A 347 9.73 -2.53 -25.05
C THR A 347 9.24 -3.72 -24.23
N TRP A 348 7.92 -3.94 -24.17
CA TRP A 348 7.32 -5.10 -23.52
C TRP A 348 7.79 -6.44 -24.12
N ALA A 349 7.80 -6.54 -25.46
CA ALA A 349 8.18 -7.75 -26.17
C ALA A 349 9.66 -8.09 -25.97
N ASP A 350 10.56 -7.09 -26.08
CA ASP A 350 11.99 -7.32 -25.96
C ASP A 350 12.40 -7.79 -24.55
N ARG A 351 11.77 -7.24 -23.50
CA ARG A 351 11.98 -7.70 -22.11
C ARG A 351 11.56 -9.13 -21.84
N ARG A 352 10.56 -9.62 -22.57
CA ARG A 352 10.11 -11.03 -22.53
C ARG A 352 10.90 -11.92 -23.48
N GLY A 353 11.95 -11.38 -24.10
CA GLY A 353 12.71 -12.08 -25.13
C GLY A 353 11.88 -12.42 -26.36
N ILE A 354 10.77 -11.73 -26.62
CA ILE A 354 9.91 -12.00 -27.78
C ILE A 354 10.46 -11.21 -28.97
N GLU A 355 10.96 -11.94 -29.97
CA GLU A 355 11.39 -11.39 -31.24
C GLU A 355 10.21 -11.32 -32.22
N VAL A 356 9.96 -10.12 -32.76
CA VAL A 356 8.95 -9.90 -33.80
C VAL A 356 9.62 -10.00 -35.17
N THR A 357 9.33 -11.06 -35.91
CA THR A 357 9.84 -11.25 -37.29
C THR A 357 8.83 -10.76 -38.32
N THR A 358 9.15 -10.88 -39.61
CA THR A 358 8.23 -10.53 -40.70
C THR A 358 6.92 -11.32 -40.63
N ARG A 359 6.98 -12.62 -40.31
CA ARG A 359 5.82 -13.54 -40.37
C ARG A 359 5.32 -14.05 -39.02
N ALA A 360 6.12 -13.98 -37.97
CA ALA A 360 5.81 -14.60 -36.68
C ALA A 360 6.33 -13.79 -35.49
N LEU A 361 5.95 -14.21 -34.30
CA LEU A 361 6.57 -13.81 -33.04
C LEU A 361 7.14 -15.06 -32.39
N ARG A 362 8.37 -14.99 -31.88
CA ARG A 362 9.06 -16.14 -31.27
C ARG A 362 9.77 -15.75 -29.99
N VAL A 363 9.83 -16.67 -29.03
CA VAL A 363 10.64 -16.49 -27.82
C VAL A 363 12.10 -16.76 -28.18
N ARG A 364 12.99 -15.80 -27.94
CA ARG A 364 14.44 -15.96 -28.04
C ARG A 364 14.83 -17.10 -27.11
N ARG A 365 15.20 -18.24 -27.67
CA ARG A 365 15.91 -19.27 -26.91
C ARG A 365 17.27 -18.68 -26.57
N VAL A 366 17.48 -18.31 -25.31
CA VAL A 366 18.84 -18.12 -24.80
C VAL A 366 19.51 -19.49 -24.97
N PRO A 367 20.65 -19.60 -25.67
CA PRO A 367 21.42 -20.82 -25.64
C PRO A 367 21.73 -21.07 -24.16
N ILE A 368 21.28 -22.19 -23.61
CA ILE A 368 21.88 -22.69 -22.39
C ILE A 368 23.30 -23.04 -22.80
N GLU A 369 24.23 -22.11 -22.64
CA GLU A 369 25.62 -22.49 -22.44
C GLU A 369 25.59 -23.39 -21.22
N ARG A 370 25.67 -24.71 -21.48
CA ARG A 370 26.01 -25.66 -20.45
C ARG A 370 27.34 -25.18 -19.91
N PHE A 371 27.34 -24.51 -18.77
CA PHE A 371 28.50 -24.47 -17.90
C PHE A 371 28.78 -25.92 -17.54
N SER A 372 29.61 -26.55 -18.37
CA SER A 372 30.30 -27.78 -18.04
C SER A 372 31.21 -27.41 -16.88
N PHE A 373 30.75 -27.61 -15.66
CA PHE A 373 31.65 -27.74 -14.53
C PHE A 373 32.50 -28.98 -14.79
N GLY A 374 33.64 -28.80 -15.46
CA GLY A 374 34.74 -29.75 -15.40
C GLY A 374 35.21 -29.85 -13.94
N PRO A 375 35.66 -31.02 -13.49
CA PRO A 375 36.09 -31.19 -12.11
C PRO A 375 37.29 -30.28 -11.87
N SER A 376 37.14 -29.34 -10.94
CA SER A 376 38.23 -28.53 -10.41
C SER A 376 39.24 -29.46 -9.76
N SER A 377 40.37 -29.68 -10.42
CA SER A 377 41.55 -30.30 -9.82
C SER A 377 41.99 -29.47 -8.63
N ALA A 378 41.92 -30.07 -7.44
CA ALA A 378 42.48 -29.50 -6.23
C ALA A 378 43.99 -29.34 -6.39
N SER A 379 44.48 -28.10 -6.37
CA SER A 379 45.88 -27.81 -6.06
C SER A 379 45.98 -27.45 -4.59
N SER A 380 46.52 -28.37 -3.79
CA SER A 380 46.92 -28.13 -2.41
C SER A 380 47.87 -26.92 -2.31
N PRO A 381 47.81 -26.14 -1.23
CA PRO A 381 48.86 -25.16 -0.94
C PRO A 381 50.11 -25.88 -0.43
N ALA A 382 51.26 -25.57 -1.03
CA ALA A 382 52.56 -25.93 -0.48
C ALA A 382 52.89 -25.00 0.70
N PRO A 383 53.59 -25.49 1.74
CA PRO A 383 53.88 -24.71 2.93
C PRO A 383 55.06 -23.77 2.69
N LEU A 384 54.95 -22.54 3.19
CA LEU A 384 55.96 -21.86 4.01
C LEU A 384 55.32 -20.62 4.66
#